data_AF-A0A5C9BSI7-F1
#
_entry.id   AF-A0A5C9BSI7-F1
#
_cell.length_a   1.000
_cell.length_b   1.000
_cell.length_c   1.000
_cell.angle_alpha   90.00
_cell.angle_beta   90.00
_cell.angle_gamma   90.00
#
_symmetry.space_group_name_H-M   'P 1'
#
loop_
_entity.id
_entity.type
_entity.pdbx_description
1 polymer ?
#
loop_
_entity_poly.entity_id
_entity_poly.type
_entity_poly.pdbx_seq_one_letter_code
_entity_poly.pdbx_strand_id
1 'polypeptide(L)'
;MQTQTIDFHPPAEEAAPILLPVTTTLFADRADRFAALASGHSLGDWLDFLGQLSRAQHTALKTLPVLPLPDAARLEQARTHGMPPLNLAVRPSAWRDALRQIIRELDKDAPEGARNSLDALLAADDTWLDKLADALLSGEIEAGDAAELPFVAAALQVVFTQLASQLDASQLQKLDAHGVCPCCGSPAVASVVRLGAAINNLRYLHCSLCNTEWNVPRASAPKPATPARAT
;
A
#
# COMPACT_ATOMS: atom_id res chain seq x y z
N MET A 1 -30.43 22.00 36.14
CA MET A 1 -29.52 21.13 35.36
C MET A 1 -28.11 21.53 35.75
N GLN A 2 -27.37 20.65 36.43
CA GLN A 2 -25.97 20.91 36.77
C GLN A 2 -25.11 20.64 35.52
N THR A 3 -24.49 21.67 34.98
CA THR A 3 -23.50 21.54 33.91
C THR A 3 -22.22 21.00 34.54
N GLN A 4 -21.95 19.70 34.38
CA GLN A 4 -20.63 19.17 34.73
C GLN A 4 -19.62 19.69 33.71
N THR A 5 -18.62 20.43 34.20
CA THR A 5 -17.45 20.82 33.44
C THR A 5 -16.69 19.55 33.07
N ILE A 6 -16.54 19.29 31.77
CA ILE A 6 -15.65 18.23 31.30
C ILE A 6 -14.23 18.78 31.43
N ASP A 7 -13.49 18.33 32.44
CA ASP A 7 -12.07 18.63 32.58
C ASP A 7 -11.28 17.86 31.51
N PHE A 8 -11.09 18.51 30.36
CA PHE A 8 -10.29 17.99 29.27
C PHE A 8 -8.81 18.05 29.64
N HIS A 9 -8.22 16.89 29.92
CA HIS A 9 -6.79 16.75 30.07
C HIS A 9 -6.22 16.33 28.72
N PRO A 10 -5.51 17.21 27.98
CA PRO A 10 -4.88 16.84 26.73
C PRO A 10 -3.87 15.70 26.99
N PRO A 11 -3.79 14.69 26.11
CA PRO A 11 -2.78 13.64 26.24
C PRO A 11 -1.38 14.25 26.19
N ALA A 12 -0.45 13.69 26.97
CA ALA A 12 0.93 14.15 27.06
C ALA A 12 1.74 13.90 25.77
N GLU A 13 1.25 13.00 24.91
CA GLU A 13 1.80 12.71 23.59
C GLU A 13 0.78 13.08 22.52
N GLU A 14 1.26 13.53 21.36
CA GLU A 14 0.43 13.77 20.18
C GLU A 14 0.52 12.57 19.23
N ALA A 15 -0.60 12.20 18.62
CA ALA A 15 -0.63 11.10 17.67
C ALA A 15 0.23 11.43 16.44
N ALA A 16 1.16 10.54 16.10
CA ALA A 16 1.95 10.68 14.88
C ALA A 16 0.99 10.84 13.67
N PRO A 17 1.07 11.94 12.90
CA PRO A 17 0.09 12.22 11.86
C PRO A 17 0.19 11.24 10.68
N ILE A 18 1.40 10.75 10.41
CA ILE A 18 1.74 9.84 9.32
C ILE A 18 2.73 8.80 9.86
N LEU A 19 2.49 7.53 9.54
CA LEU A 19 3.39 6.42 9.82
C LEU A 19 3.84 5.82 8.49
N LEU A 20 5.14 5.87 8.24
CA LEU A 20 5.76 5.27 7.05
C LEU A 20 5.89 3.75 7.22
N PRO A 21 5.90 2.97 6.13
CA PRO A 21 5.94 1.52 6.23
C PRO A 21 7.27 1.00 6.79
N VAL A 22 7.18 0.00 7.67
CA VAL A 22 8.34 -0.70 8.25
C VAL A 22 8.73 -1.87 7.34
N THR A 23 9.71 -1.66 6.47
CA THR A 23 10.11 -2.62 5.41
C THR A 23 10.62 -3.95 5.96
N THR A 24 11.16 -3.99 7.17
CA THR A 24 11.76 -5.18 7.77
C THR A 24 10.74 -6.24 8.18
N THR A 25 9.50 -5.86 8.48
CA THR A 25 8.50 -6.82 8.98
C THR A 25 7.18 -6.78 8.22
N LEU A 26 6.79 -5.67 7.60
CA LEU A 26 5.44 -5.45 7.05
C LEU A 26 4.85 -6.65 6.25
N PHE A 27 5.58 -7.13 5.24
CA PHE A 27 5.10 -8.23 4.39
C PHE A 27 5.24 -9.60 5.07
N ALA A 28 6.20 -9.77 5.98
CA ALA A 28 6.34 -10.98 6.77
C ALA A 28 5.20 -11.12 7.80
N ASP A 29 4.89 -10.05 8.53
CA ASP A 29 3.79 -9.98 9.48
C ASP A 29 2.44 -10.25 8.78
N ARG A 30 2.28 -9.73 7.55
CA ARG A 30 1.10 -9.99 6.71
C ARG A 30 1.00 -11.47 6.32
N ALA A 31 2.11 -12.08 5.92
CA ALA A 31 2.12 -13.50 5.58
C ALA A 31 1.73 -14.37 6.79
N ASP A 32 2.28 -14.06 7.97
CA ASP A 32 1.97 -14.76 9.22
C ASP A 32 0.50 -14.58 9.61
N ARG A 33 -0.04 -13.38 9.41
CA ARG A 33 -1.47 -13.10 9.65
C ARG A 33 -2.38 -13.91 8.73
N PHE A 34 -2.05 -14.04 7.44
CA PHE A 34 -2.81 -14.85 6.52
C PHE A 34 -2.82 -16.34 6.91
N ALA A 35 -1.66 -16.89 7.25
CA ALA A 35 -1.56 -18.27 7.73
C ALA A 35 -2.38 -18.51 9.01
N ALA A 36 -2.35 -17.56 9.95
CA ALA A 36 -3.16 -17.64 11.16
C ALA A 36 -4.68 -17.59 10.87
N LEU A 37 -5.10 -16.82 9.86
CA LEU A 37 -6.51 -16.71 9.44
C LEU A 37 -6.98 -17.90 8.62
N ALA A 38 -6.09 -18.60 7.91
CA ALA A 38 -6.43 -19.75 7.08
C ALA A 38 -6.91 -20.95 7.91
N SER A 39 -6.34 -21.13 9.11
CA SER A 39 -6.66 -22.28 9.99
C SER A 39 -8.15 -22.34 10.33
N GLY A 40 -8.82 -23.40 9.86
CA GLY A 40 -10.24 -23.64 10.10
C GLY A 40 -11.19 -22.73 9.32
N HIS A 41 -10.70 -21.93 8.36
CA HIS A 41 -11.52 -21.07 7.53
C HIS A 41 -12.00 -21.78 6.26
N SER A 42 -13.21 -21.48 5.81
CA SER A 42 -13.78 -22.01 4.55
C SER A 42 -13.04 -21.57 3.27
N LEU A 43 -12.08 -20.64 3.41
CA LEU A 43 -11.25 -20.10 2.33
C LEU A 43 -9.76 -20.31 2.66
N GLY A 44 -9.44 -21.34 3.45
CA GLY A 44 -8.09 -21.63 3.95
C GLY A 44 -7.05 -21.60 2.84
N ASP A 45 -7.24 -22.41 1.79
CA ASP A 45 -6.31 -22.50 0.65
C ASP A 45 -6.04 -21.14 -0.02
N TRP A 46 -7.09 -20.30 -0.15
CA TRP A 46 -6.95 -18.96 -0.71
C TRP A 46 -6.17 -18.03 0.22
N LEU A 47 -6.44 -18.07 1.53
CA LEU A 47 -5.72 -17.29 2.53
C LEU A 47 -4.26 -17.73 2.62
N ASP A 48 -3.98 -19.03 2.57
CA ASP A 48 -2.62 -19.57 2.53
C ASP A 48 -1.86 -19.09 1.29
N PHE A 49 -2.51 -19.08 0.12
CA PHE A 49 -1.93 -18.52 -1.09
C PHE A 49 -1.61 -17.02 -0.96
N LEU A 50 -2.50 -16.22 -0.38
CA LEU A 50 -2.21 -14.80 -0.08
C LEU A 50 -1.06 -14.64 0.93
N GLY A 51 -0.91 -15.59 1.85
CA GLY A 51 0.24 -15.68 2.75
C GLY A 51 1.55 -15.93 2.00
N GLN A 52 1.54 -16.87 1.04
CA GLN A 52 2.69 -17.15 0.17
C GLN A 52 3.05 -15.94 -0.70
N LEU A 53 2.06 -15.27 -1.32
CA LEU A 53 2.26 -14.03 -2.07
C LEU A 53 2.89 -12.94 -1.21
N SER A 54 2.41 -12.77 0.03
CA SER A 54 2.98 -11.80 0.97
C SER A 54 4.43 -12.16 1.35
N ARG A 55 4.75 -13.45 1.50
CA ARG A 55 6.12 -13.90 1.74
C ARG A 55 7.02 -13.60 0.53
N ALA A 56 6.53 -13.86 -0.68
CA ALA A 56 7.23 -13.54 -1.92
C ALA A 56 7.49 -12.03 -2.06
N GLN A 57 6.52 -11.18 -1.70
CA GLN A 57 6.72 -9.73 -1.60
C GLN A 57 7.84 -9.36 -0.61
N HIS A 58 7.88 -10.01 0.56
CA HIS A 58 8.94 -9.77 1.54
C HIS A 58 10.33 -10.12 0.99
N THR A 59 10.47 -11.27 0.31
CA THR A 59 11.72 -11.67 -0.34
C THR A 59 12.12 -10.70 -1.45
N ALA A 60 11.18 -10.28 -2.30
CA ALA A 60 11.42 -9.30 -3.34
C ALA A 60 11.86 -7.94 -2.76
N LEU A 61 11.23 -7.48 -1.68
CA LEU A 61 11.62 -6.24 -1.01
C LEU A 61 13.05 -6.28 -0.45
N LYS A 62 13.47 -7.41 0.11
CA LYS A 62 14.83 -7.59 0.66
C LYS A 62 15.92 -7.61 -0.41
N THR A 63 15.58 -8.02 -1.63
CA THR A 63 16.52 -8.13 -2.76
C THR A 63 16.52 -6.88 -3.65
N LEU A 64 15.52 -6.02 -3.49
CA LEU A 64 15.39 -4.78 -4.23
C LEU A 64 16.55 -3.82 -3.90
N PRO A 65 17.24 -3.25 -4.91
CA PRO A 65 18.22 -2.20 -4.65
C PRO A 65 17.53 -0.99 -4.03
N VAL A 66 18.31 -0.13 -3.36
CA VAL A 66 17.78 1.16 -2.89
C VAL A 66 17.37 1.99 -4.10
N LEU A 67 16.08 2.30 -4.18
CA LEU A 67 15.54 3.08 -5.28
C LEU A 67 15.68 4.59 -5.03
N PRO A 68 16.04 5.38 -6.05
CA PRO A 68 16.18 6.83 -5.91
C PRO A 68 14.83 7.48 -5.61
N LEU A 69 14.82 8.37 -4.62
CA LEU A 69 13.71 9.27 -4.38
C LEU A 69 13.69 10.42 -5.40
N PRO A 70 12.54 11.10 -5.58
CA PRO A 70 12.53 12.42 -6.21
C PRO A 70 13.55 13.34 -5.53
N ASP A 71 14.18 14.22 -6.33
CA ASP A 71 15.13 15.19 -5.79
C ASP A 71 14.47 16.17 -4.79
N ALA A 72 15.30 16.84 -4.00
CA ALA A 72 14.83 17.75 -2.95
C ALA A 72 13.93 18.88 -3.49
N ALA A 73 14.16 19.36 -4.71
CA ALA A 73 13.34 20.40 -5.32
C ALA A 73 11.93 19.90 -5.64
N ARG A 74 11.79 18.67 -6.17
CA ARG A 74 10.50 18.03 -6.42
C ARG A 74 9.76 17.70 -5.12
N LEU A 75 10.47 17.23 -4.10
CA LEU A 75 9.87 16.98 -2.78
C LEU A 75 9.34 18.27 -2.16
N GLU A 76 10.10 19.36 -2.22
CA GLU A 76 9.69 20.66 -1.71
C GLU A 76 8.54 21.27 -2.52
N GLN A 77 8.53 21.08 -3.84
CA GLN A 77 7.42 21.48 -4.69
C GLN A 77 6.14 20.72 -4.32
N ALA A 78 6.23 19.40 -4.15
CA ALA A 78 5.09 18.58 -3.74
C ALA A 78 4.54 19.04 -2.39
N ARG A 79 5.42 19.31 -1.42
CA ARG A 79 5.05 19.87 -0.11
C ARG A 79 4.36 21.23 -0.23
N THR A 80 4.93 22.15 -1.02
CA THR A 80 4.40 23.51 -1.21
C THR A 80 2.99 23.51 -1.80
N HIS A 81 2.71 22.55 -2.70
CA HIS A 81 1.41 22.43 -3.35
C HIS A 81 0.45 21.44 -2.69
N GLY A 82 0.82 20.83 -1.56
CA GLY A 82 -0.01 19.81 -0.90
C GLY A 82 -0.26 18.59 -1.79
N MET A 83 0.74 18.15 -2.54
CA MET A 83 0.67 17.02 -3.47
C MET A 83 1.46 15.82 -2.94
N PRO A 84 1.06 14.57 -3.27
CA PRO A 84 1.87 13.40 -2.97
C PRO A 84 3.23 13.47 -3.67
N PRO A 85 4.36 13.23 -2.97
CA PRO A 85 5.69 13.29 -3.57
C PRO A 85 5.99 12.12 -4.52
N LEU A 86 5.35 10.95 -4.34
CA LEU A 86 5.57 9.79 -5.20
C LEU A 86 4.61 9.81 -6.38
N ASN A 87 5.15 10.05 -7.57
CA ASN A 87 4.38 10.07 -8.82
C ASN A 87 4.17 8.63 -9.36
N LEU A 88 2.91 8.16 -9.36
CA LEU A 88 2.54 6.83 -9.83
C LEU A 88 2.74 6.61 -11.34
N ALA A 89 2.82 7.69 -12.13
CA ALA A 89 3.10 7.62 -13.57
C ALA A 89 4.59 7.42 -13.88
N VAL A 90 5.48 7.73 -12.92
CA VAL A 90 6.93 7.58 -13.09
C VAL A 90 7.39 6.43 -12.20
N ARG A 91 7.18 5.21 -12.68
CA ARG A 91 7.48 3.97 -11.92
C ARG A 91 8.92 3.51 -12.19
N PRO A 92 9.71 3.19 -11.15
CA PRO A 92 11.02 2.57 -11.34
C PRO A 92 10.88 1.23 -12.05
N SER A 93 11.67 0.96 -13.09
CA SER A 93 11.65 -0.32 -13.84
C SER A 93 11.83 -1.55 -12.94
N ALA A 94 12.44 -1.38 -11.77
CA ALA A 94 12.61 -2.40 -10.75
C ALA A 94 11.30 -3.07 -10.29
N TRP A 95 10.13 -2.48 -10.56
CA TRP A 95 8.84 -3.13 -10.28
C TRP A 95 8.65 -4.41 -11.11
N ARG A 96 9.15 -4.45 -12.35
CA ARG A 96 9.10 -5.65 -13.21
C ARG A 96 10.03 -6.74 -12.69
N ASP A 97 11.18 -6.35 -12.13
CA ASP A 97 12.11 -7.30 -11.50
C ASP A 97 11.51 -7.87 -10.20
N ALA A 98 10.85 -7.03 -9.40
CA ALA A 98 10.10 -7.49 -8.23
C ALA A 98 8.97 -8.45 -8.63
N LEU A 99 8.25 -8.19 -9.72
CA LEU A 99 7.22 -9.08 -10.26
C LEU A 99 7.82 -10.44 -10.62
N ARG A 100 8.90 -10.46 -11.41
CA ARG A 100 9.58 -11.71 -11.81
C ARG A 100 10.11 -12.48 -10.62
N GLN A 101 10.61 -11.80 -9.59
CA GLN A 101 11.03 -12.45 -8.34
C GLN A 101 9.83 -13.06 -7.61
N ILE A 102 8.71 -12.32 -7.47
CA ILE A 102 7.50 -12.81 -6.81
C ILE A 102 6.99 -14.08 -7.52
N ILE A 103 6.91 -14.06 -8.85
CA ILE A 103 6.45 -15.21 -9.64
C ILE A 103 7.33 -16.45 -9.38
N ARG A 104 8.66 -16.30 -9.40
CA ARG A 104 9.60 -17.40 -9.13
C ARG A 104 9.47 -17.99 -7.72
N GLU A 105 9.16 -17.16 -6.72
CA GLU A 105 8.92 -17.63 -5.35
C GLU A 105 7.60 -18.41 -5.24
N LEU A 106 6.58 -18.03 -6.03
CA LEU A 106 5.26 -18.66 -6.03
C LEU A 106 5.19 -19.96 -6.85
N ASP A 107 6.03 -20.10 -7.87
CA ASP A 107 5.98 -21.17 -8.88
C ASP A 107 5.92 -22.59 -8.29
N LYS A 108 6.53 -22.80 -7.12
CA LYS A 108 6.59 -24.12 -6.48
C LYS A 108 5.25 -24.63 -5.97
N ASP A 109 4.39 -23.72 -5.52
CA ASP A 109 3.17 -24.06 -4.76
C ASP A 109 1.91 -23.35 -5.33
N ALA A 110 2.02 -22.74 -6.52
CA ALA A 110 0.93 -22.01 -7.14
C ALA A 110 -0.28 -22.91 -7.45
N PRO A 111 -1.50 -22.52 -7.01
CA PRO A 111 -2.74 -23.19 -7.38
C PRO A 111 -2.92 -23.22 -8.90
N GLU A 112 -3.59 -24.25 -9.43
CA GLU A 112 -3.81 -24.41 -10.88
C GLU A 112 -4.45 -23.16 -11.51
N GLY A 113 -5.41 -22.53 -10.82
CA GLY A 113 -6.06 -21.30 -11.29
C GLY A 113 -5.14 -20.07 -11.40
N ALA A 114 -3.98 -20.08 -10.75
CA ALA A 114 -3.00 -19.00 -10.83
C ALA A 114 -1.89 -19.26 -11.87
N ARG A 115 -1.62 -20.53 -12.22
CA ARG A 115 -0.47 -20.90 -13.07
C ARG A 115 -0.50 -20.22 -14.44
N ASN A 116 -1.65 -20.22 -15.10
CA ASN A 116 -1.78 -19.58 -16.42
C ASN A 116 -1.42 -18.09 -16.38
N SER A 117 -1.85 -17.37 -15.35
CA SER A 117 -1.52 -15.95 -15.19
C SER A 117 -0.07 -15.73 -14.81
N LEU A 118 0.52 -16.60 -13.97
CA LEU A 118 1.94 -16.55 -13.64
C LEU A 118 2.82 -16.80 -14.87
N ASP A 119 2.49 -17.80 -15.69
CA ASP A 119 3.18 -18.11 -16.94
C ASP A 119 3.05 -16.97 -17.95
N ALA A 120 1.84 -16.42 -18.12
CA ALA A 120 1.60 -15.28 -18.99
C ALA A 120 2.44 -14.06 -18.57
N LEU A 121 2.44 -13.73 -17.27
CA LEU A 121 3.23 -12.62 -16.72
C LEU A 121 4.74 -12.84 -16.84
N LEU A 122 5.22 -14.09 -16.75
CA LEU A 122 6.63 -14.40 -16.90
C LEU A 122 7.10 -14.29 -18.36
N ALA A 123 6.23 -14.63 -19.31
CA ALA A 123 6.49 -14.51 -20.75
C ALA A 123 6.21 -13.11 -21.32
N ALA A 124 5.56 -12.24 -20.53
CA ALA A 124 5.18 -10.89 -20.90
C ALA A 124 6.37 -10.01 -21.33
N ASP A 125 6.15 -9.18 -22.35
CA ASP A 125 7.03 -8.05 -22.61
C ASP A 125 6.73 -6.88 -21.65
N ASP A 126 7.68 -5.96 -21.58
CA ASP A 126 7.60 -4.80 -20.70
C ASP A 126 6.43 -3.86 -21.04
N THR A 127 5.98 -3.85 -22.30
CA THR A 127 4.87 -3.00 -22.76
C THR A 127 3.53 -3.50 -22.23
N TRP A 128 3.26 -4.80 -22.29
CA TRP A 128 2.04 -5.37 -21.73
C TRP A 128 2.03 -5.28 -20.20
N LEU A 129 3.19 -5.51 -19.56
CA LEU A 129 3.33 -5.29 -18.11
C LEU A 129 2.98 -3.84 -17.72
N ASP A 130 3.49 -2.85 -18.45
CA ASP A 130 3.16 -1.45 -18.18
C ASP A 130 1.67 -1.14 -18.40
N LYS A 131 1.03 -1.72 -19.43
CA LYS A 131 -0.42 -1.60 -19.65
C LYS A 131 -1.20 -2.10 -18.43
N LEU A 132 -0.85 -3.28 -17.89
CA LEU A 132 -1.50 -3.83 -16.71
C LEU A 132 -1.32 -2.94 -15.47
N ALA A 133 -0.11 -2.39 -15.29
CA ALA A 133 0.16 -1.46 -14.20
C ALA A 133 -0.64 -0.16 -14.33
N ASP A 134 -0.76 0.39 -15.54
CA ASP A 134 -1.57 1.58 -15.79
C ASP A 134 -3.06 1.33 -15.54
N ALA A 135 -3.61 0.23 -16.07
CA ALA A 135 -5.00 -0.19 -15.86
C ALA A 135 -5.33 -0.35 -14.36
N LEU A 136 -4.42 -0.95 -13.60
CA LEU A 136 -4.58 -1.13 -12.16
C LEU A 136 -4.59 0.22 -11.41
N LEU A 137 -3.68 1.13 -11.77
CA LEU A 137 -3.50 2.41 -11.05
C LEU A 137 -4.55 3.45 -11.46
N SER A 138 -5.09 3.40 -12.68
CA SER A 138 -6.22 4.21 -13.11
C SER A 138 -7.56 3.66 -12.62
N GLY A 139 -7.62 2.35 -12.32
CA GLY A 139 -8.86 1.63 -11.99
C GLY A 139 -9.67 1.20 -13.22
N GLU A 140 -9.13 1.39 -14.43
CA GLU A 140 -9.75 1.00 -15.71
C GLU A 140 -9.40 -0.44 -16.05
N ILE A 141 -10.01 -1.39 -15.35
CA ILE A 141 -9.70 -2.82 -15.45
C ILE A 141 -10.55 -3.49 -16.54
N GLU A 142 -9.89 -4.07 -17.54
CA GLU A 142 -10.52 -4.93 -18.54
C GLU A 142 -10.70 -6.34 -17.97
N ALA A 143 -11.85 -6.98 -18.26
CA ALA A 143 -12.15 -8.32 -17.72
C ALA A 143 -11.13 -9.40 -18.12
N GLY A 144 -10.46 -9.24 -19.27
CA GLY A 144 -9.45 -10.18 -19.77
C GLY A 144 -8.11 -10.11 -19.04
N ASP A 145 -7.84 -9.03 -18.31
CA ASP A 145 -6.55 -8.77 -17.65
C ASP A 145 -6.64 -9.01 -16.12
N ALA A 146 -7.84 -9.29 -15.59
CA ALA A 146 -8.13 -9.24 -14.16
C ALA A 146 -7.39 -10.32 -13.33
N ALA A 147 -7.02 -11.45 -13.94
CA ALA A 147 -6.38 -12.56 -13.24
C ALA A 147 -4.89 -12.26 -12.92
N GLU A 148 -4.26 -11.40 -13.73
CA GLU A 148 -2.86 -11.01 -13.62
C GLU A 148 -2.65 -9.87 -12.61
N LEU A 149 -3.67 -9.01 -12.44
CA LEU A 149 -3.60 -7.79 -11.64
C LEU A 149 -3.17 -8.00 -10.18
N PRO A 150 -3.56 -9.06 -9.45
CA PRO A 150 -3.09 -9.27 -8.07
C PRO A 150 -1.56 -9.37 -7.97
N PHE A 151 -0.90 -9.97 -8.96
CA PHE A 151 0.56 -10.12 -8.98
C PHE A 151 1.24 -8.81 -9.37
N VAL A 152 0.69 -8.08 -10.35
CA VAL A 152 1.15 -6.73 -10.72
C VAL A 152 1.02 -5.78 -9.53
N ALA A 153 -0.12 -5.80 -8.83
CA ALA A 153 -0.35 -5.02 -7.62
C ALA A 153 0.69 -5.37 -6.54
N ALA A 154 0.96 -6.66 -6.33
CA ALA A 154 1.92 -7.10 -5.34
C ALA A 154 3.34 -6.58 -5.62
N ALA A 155 3.76 -6.56 -6.88
CA ALA A 155 5.06 -6.04 -7.30
C ALA A 155 5.16 -4.50 -7.15
N LEU A 156 4.10 -3.78 -7.53
CA LEU A 156 4.04 -2.33 -7.33
C LEU A 156 4.05 -1.96 -5.84
N GLN A 157 3.32 -2.71 -5.00
CA GLN A 157 3.35 -2.53 -3.56
C GLN A 157 4.76 -2.66 -3.00
N VAL A 158 5.57 -3.61 -3.44
CA VAL A 158 6.98 -3.76 -2.99
C VAL A 158 7.78 -2.48 -3.26
N VAL A 159 7.73 -1.98 -4.50
CA VAL A 159 8.48 -0.78 -4.91
C VAL A 159 8.02 0.47 -4.17
N PHE A 160 6.71 0.72 -4.12
CA PHE A 160 6.17 1.92 -3.47
C PHE A 160 6.28 1.88 -1.96
N THR A 161 6.33 0.69 -1.35
CA THR A 161 6.66 0.52 0.07
C THR A 161 8.10 0.93 0.36
N GLN A 162 9.06 0.49 -0.47
CA GLN A 162 10.46 0.90 -0.28
C GLN A 162 10.62 2.42 -0.48
N LEU A 163 10.02 3.00 -1.52
CA LEU A 163 10.06 4.44 -1.76
C LEU A 163 9.45 5.22 -0.59
N ALA A 164 8.25 4.84 -0.12
CA ALA A 164 7.61 5.54 0.99
C ALA A 164 8.40 5.40 2.31
N SER A 165 9.05 4.26 2.56
CA SER A 165 9.87 4.06 3.76
C SER A 165 11.09 4.98 3.86
N GLN A 166 11.53 5.55 2.74
CA GLN A 166 12.70 6.44 2.67
C GLN A 166 12.33 7.92 2.84
N LEU A 167 11.04 8.28 2.85
CA LEU A 167 10.58 9.65 3.03
C LEU A 167 10.79 10.12 4.48
N ASP A 168 10.78 11.44 4.67
CA ASP A 168 10.70 12.03 6.01
C ASP A 168 9.24 12.36 6.33
N ALA A 169 8.67 11.65 7.31
CA ALA A 169 7.28 11.84 7.74
C ALA A 169 6.98 13.28 8.21
N SER A 170 8.00 14.00 8.71
CA SER A 170 7.85 15.40 9.15
C SER A 170 7.69 16.39 7.98
N GLN A 171 8.12 15.99 6.78
CA GLN A 171 8.01 16.80 5.55
C GLN A 171 6.73 16.50 4.76
N LEU A 172 5.93 15.52 5.19
CA LEU A 172 4.68 15.15 4.55
C LEU A 172 3.50 15.89 5.17
N GLN A 173 2.51 16.17 4.33
CA GLN A 173 1.27 16.82 4.73
C GLN A 173 0.08 15.93 4.43
N LYS A 174 -0.87 15.86 5.36
CA LYS A 174 -2.16 15.22 5.08
C LYS A 174 -2.91 16.03 4.04
N LEU A 175 -3.55 15.33 3.12
CA LEU A 175 -4.35 15.94 2.06
C LEU A 175 -5.76 16.25 2.58
N ASP A 176 -6.38 17.29 2.02
CA ASP A 176 -7.79 17.62 2.27
C ASP A 176 -8.71 16.45 1.92
N ALA A 177 -8.37 15.71 0.86
CA ALA A 177 -8.99 14.45 0.51
C ALA A 177 -8.53 13.35 1.48
N HIS A 178 -9.18 13.25 2.64
CA HIS A 178 -8.78 12.34 3.73
C HIS A 178 -8.66 10.86 3.32
N GLY A 179 -9.35 10.40 2.27
CA GLY A 179 -9.27 9.02 1.76
C GLY A 179 -8.03 8.73 0.90
N VAL A 180 -7.17 9.73 0.68
CA VAL A 180 -6.03 9.68 -0.25
C VAL A 180 -4.72 9.68 0.53
N CYS A 181 -3.81 8.79 0.16
CA CYS A 181 -2.51 8.65 0.80
C CYS A 181 -1.63 9.90 0.57
N PRO A 182 -1.03 10.47 1.63
CA PRO A 182 -0.16 11.63 1.52
C PRO A 182 1.19 11.34 0.83
N CYS A 183 1.60 10.07 0.72
CA CYS A 183 2.87 9.70 0.07
C CYS A 183 2.72 9.51 -1.44
N CYS A 184 1.70 8.76 -1.88
CA CYS A 184 1.59 8.28 -3.26
C CYS A 184 0.24 8.57 -3.93
N GLY A 185 -0.70 9.20 -3.24
CA GLY A 185 -2.01 9.55 -3.84
C GLY A 185 -2.96 8.37 -4.03
N SER A 186 -2.60 7.15 -3.64
CA SER A 186 -3.50 5.99 -3.74
C SER A 186 -4.57 6.00 -2.65
N PRO A 187 -5.76 5.40 -2.90
CA PRO A 187 -6.83 5.36 -1.91
C PRO A 187 -6.47 4.50 -0.69
N ALA A 188 -7.16 4.76 0.42
CA ALA A 188 -7.11 3.86 1.58
C ALA A 188 -7.81 2.53 1.26
N VAL A 189 -7.17 1.41 1.62
CA VAL A 189 -7.77 0.05 1.53
C VAL A 189 -8.50 -0.33 2.82
N ALA A 190 -8.04 0.21 3.95
CA ALA A 190 -8.57 -0.14 5.27
C ALA A 190 -8.43 1.02 6.25
N SER A 191 -9.15 0.89 7.37
CA SER A 191 -8.98 1.71 8.55
C SER A 191 -8.50 0.84 9.71
N VAL A 192 -7.39 1.21 10.33
CA VAL A 192 -6.77 0.51 11.45
C VAL A 192 -6.95 1.35 12.71
N VAL A 193 -7.44 0.73 13.78
CA VAL A 193 -7.49 1.36 15.11
C VAL A 193 -6.29 0.85 15.91
N ARG A 194 -5.39 1.76 16.27
CA ARG A 194 -4.21 1.45 17.08
C ARG A 194 -4.48 1.75 18.54
N LEU A 195 -3.98 0.86 19.39
CA LEU A 195 -3.88 1.05 20.84
C LEU A 195 -2.44 1.48 21.11
N GLY A 196 -2.25 2.73 21.55
CA GLY A 196 -0.96 3.26 21.97
C GLY A 196 -0.83 3.24 23.50
N ALA A 197 0.40 3.26 23.99
CA ALA A 197 0.68 3.29 25.43
C ALA A 197 0.09 4.54 26.12
N ALA A 198 0.16 5.70 25.46
CA ALA A 198 -0.36 6.97 25.96
C ALA A 198 -1.73 7.36 25.37
N ILE A 199 -2.00 6.99 24.12
CA ILE A 199 -3.25 7.33 23.43
C ILE A 199 -3.91 6.08 22.87
N ASN A 200 -5.08 5.76 23.42
CA ASN A 200 -5.90 4.66 22.93
C ASN A 200 -6.86 5.12 21.82
N ASN A 201 -7.19 4.20 20.92
CA ASN A 201 -8.20 4.35 19.87
C ASN A 201 -7.87 5.39 18.80
N LEU A 202 -6.60 5.47 18.39
CA LEU A 202 -6.20 6.27 17.24
C LEU A 202 -6.58 5.57 15.94
N ARG A 203 -7.29 6.28 15.07
CA ARG A 203 -7.72 5.77 13.78
C ARG A 203 -6.76 6.22 12.68
N TYR A 204 -6.17 5.25 12.00
CA TYR A 204 -5.35 5.44 10.83
C TYR A 204 -6.02 4.85 9.60
N LEU A 205 -5.92 5.52 8.47
CA LEU A 205 -6.19 4.90 7.17
C LEU A 205 -4.91 4.25 6.66
N HIS A 206 -5.02 3.12 5.97
CA HIS A 206 -3.90 2.36 5.43
C HIS A 206 -3.91 2.40 3.90
N CYS A 207 -2.81 2.83 3.28
CA CYS A 207 -2.69 2.97 1.83
C CYS A 207 -2.77 1.61 1.12
N SER A 208 -3.51 1.54 0.01
CA SER A 208 -3.59 0.32 -0.83
C SER A 208 -2.30 -0.06 -1.54
N LEU A 209 -1.36 0.89 -1.70
CA LEU A 209 -0.16 0.74 -2.52
C LEU A 209 1.13 0.80 -1.69
N CYS A 210 1.44 1.95 -1.08
CA CYS A 210 2.71 2.15 -0.39
C CYS A 210 2.70 1.74 1.10
N ASN A 211 1.56 1.25 1.63
CA ASN A 211 1.38 0.83 3.02
C ASN A 211 1.64 1.93 4.07
N THR A 212 1.73 3.20 3.66
CA THR A 212 1.73 4.34 4.57
C THR A 212 0.39 4.42 5.30
N GLU A 213 0.43 4.73 6.58
CA GLU A 213 -0.74 5.02 7.39
C GLU A 213 -0.83 6.50 7.76
N TRP A 214 -2.03 7.07 7.79
CA TRP A 214 -2.22 8.46 8.21
C TRP A 214 -3.43 8.62 9.13
N ASN A 215 -3.25 9.45 10.15
CA ASN A 215 -4.24 9.66 11.20
C ASN A 215 -5.41 10.52 10.70
N VAL A 216 -6.63 10.02 10.90
CA VAL A 216 -7.87 10.74 10.57
C VAL A 216 -8.79 10.84 11.80
N PRO A 217 -9.54 11.95 11.97
CA PRO A 217 -10.54 12.04 13.01
C PRO A 217 -11.59 10.92 12.93
N ARG A 218 -12.06 10.44 14.07
CA ARG A 218 -13.02 9.31 14.13
C ARG A 218 -14.36 9.62 13.48
N ALA A 219 -14.83 10.86 13.55
CA ALA A 219 -16.15 11.27 13.04
C ALA A 219 -16.21 11.48 11.51
N SER A 220 -15.13 11.20 10.78
CA SER A 220 -15.06 11.42 9.32
C SER A 220 -15.15 10.09 8.57
N ALA A 221 -16.22 9.87 7.80
CA ALA A 221 -16.25 8.77 6.84
C ALA A 221 -15.21 9.03 5.73
N PRO A 222 -14.43 8.02 5.28
CA PRO A 222 -13.61 8.19 4.09
C PRO A 222 -14.59 8.35 2.92
N LYS A 223 -14.61 9.55 2.31
CA LYS A 223 -15.36 9.74 1.07
C LYS A 223 -14.63 8.99 -0.05
N PRO A 224 -15.33 8.26 -0.93
CA PRO A 224 -14.69 7.70 -2.11
C PRO A 224 -14.05 8.84 -2.90
N ALA A 225 -12.84 8.62 -3.41
CA ALA A 225 -12.20 9.55 -4.31
C ALA A 225 -13.05 9.60 -5.59
N THR A 226 -13.80 10.68 -5.77
CA THR A 226 -14.51 10.92 -7.03
C THR A 226 -13.43 11.19 -8.09
N PRO A 227 -13.34 10.41 -9.18
CA PRO A 227 -12.41 10.75 -10.25
C PRO A 227 -12.79 12.13 -10.78
N ALA A 228 -11.82 13.05 -10.80
CA ALA A 228 -11.99 14.32 -11.47
C ALA A 228 -12.19 14.04 -12.96
N ARG A 229 -13.44 14.12 -13.44
CA ARG A 229 -13.71 14.16 -14.87
C ARG A 229 -13.07 15.44 -15.41
N ALA A 230 -11.96 15.30 -16.13
CA ALA A 230 -11.47 16.36 -17.00
C ALA A 230 -12.53 16.56 -18.09
N THR A 231 -13.18 17.73 -18.08
CA THR A 231 -13.99 18.26 -19.19
C THR A 231 -13.11 19.04 -20.15
#